data_AF-A0A7W2M787-F1
#
_entry.id   AF-A0A7W2M787-F1
#
_cell.length_a   1.000
_cell.length_b   1.000
_cell.length_c   1.000
_cell.angle_alpha   90.00
_cell.angle_beta   90.00
_cell.angle_gamma   90.00
#
_symmetry.space_group_name_H-M   'P 1'
#
loop_
_entity.id
_entity.type
_entity.pdbx_description
1 polymer ?
#
loop_
_entity_poly.entity_id
_entity_poly.type
_entity_poly.pdbx_seq_one_letter_code
_entity_poly.pdbx_strand_id
1 'polypeptide(L)'
;MRHLRSNRHVSLVKVIGLTVCLALLAGACQSVRTTGSSVKTPNQALIWQKYTGEINSPEIPTLFDYSYAGYQLGEQGIPEKFPKLNVFNVLDYGAIPNDTLSDQEAIQKTIDAAELNNGGIVLFPPGEFLVNVNPTEAIPIEITKSNIILKGRGWGVNGTTINMKDHMLQSYPDQPEWQVNYMFKFFSKQKDGTPSPIIKSANSGDFTIEVENASAFKKVKFIQLEMPPNVEAVTEALQDNPARPHWERIKETGVTYVENHEIVDVSGNIITLKDPVINTINANYHWVAKPFYPLENVGVEDIFFKANFEDKFIHHKDFLHDNAWSMVSLNRVANSWVRRCRFSSVTGGVSFANSCASSMLMLLFEGNSGHKLTNVTQSARILTGLINDQSCEGQFHGASMSHKTSGSVIWRVKNPKQGWDSHAEFPINNLVDLYEGAKMTNHGGFYKNEPHHLEGLTLWNYKRVGGTVENYNFWKMSGKHERDMYWGFSVVHPIVVGLHGSVTTFNKDHVGYLESLGDPVLPASLYEAQLKFRLKNIPDWIPKALRDWQSMQDKWIPNKS
;
A
#
# COMPACT_ATOMS: atom_id res chain seq x y z
N MET A 1 9.41 -63.28 -56.74
CA MET A 1 8.60 -63.84 -57.84
C MET A 1 7.83 -62.71 -58.52
N ARG A 2 8.09 -62.52 -59.83
CA ARG A 2 7.25 -61.97 -60.93
C ARG A 2 6.04 -61.06 -60.58
N HIS A 3 6.05 -59.82 -61.11
CA HIS A 3 5.15 -59.28 -62.19
C HIS A 3 3.88 -58.57 -61.63
N LEU A 4 3.36 -57.41 -62.08
CA LEU A 4 3.17 -56.77 -63.42
C LEU A 4 2.93 -55.22 -63.24
N ARG A 5 3.48 -54.34 -64.10
CA ARG A 5 2.85 -53.48 -65.17
C ARG A 5 1.84 -52.39 -64.69
N SER A 6 1.74 -51.15 -65.22
CA SER A 6 2.41 -50.45 -66.35
C SER A 6 1.94 -48.97 -66.48
N ASN A 7 2.68 -48.19 -67.30
CA ASN A 7 2.31 -47.04 -68.16
C ASN A 7 2.08 -45.65 -67.52
N ARG A 8 2.53 -44.50 -68.08
CA ARG A 8 3.27 -44.15 -69.31
C ARG A 8 3.86 -42.71 -69.21
N HIS A 9 4.92 -42.49 -70.01
CA HIS A 9 5.74 -41.32 -70.37
C HIS A 9 5.03 -39.95 -70.60
N VAL A 10 5.70 -38.77 -70.57
CA VAL A 10 6.69 -38.20 -71.54
C VAL A 10 7.46 -37.03 -70.83
N SER A 11 8.81 -37.04 -70.67
CA SER A 11 9.89 -36.45 -71.52
C SER A 11 9.83 -34.89 -71.62
N LEU A 12 10.88 -34.06 -71.49
CA LEU A 12 12.30 -34.17 -71.86
C LEU A 12 13.10 -32.93 -71.33
N VAL A 13 14.42 -33.11 -71.13
CA VAL A 13 15.55 -32.13 -71.20
C VAL A 13 15.76 -31.05 -70.11
N LYS A 14 16.88 -31.23 -69.39
CA LYS A 14 17.76 -30.17 -68.85
C LYS A 14 18.64 -29.60 -69.98
N VAL A 15 18.93 -28.29 -69.97
CA VAL A 15 20.30 -27.69 -69.91
C VAL A 15 20.24 -26.18 -70.21
N ILE A 16 20.59 -25.40 -69.18
CA ILE A 16 21.47 -24.21 -69.09
C ILE A 16 21.56 -23.24 -70.30
N GLY A 17 21.35 -21.94 -70.05
CA GLY A 17 21.77 -20.86 -70.96
C GLY A 17 21.41 -19.43 -70.50
N LEU A 18 22.34 -18.82 -69.77
CA LEU A 18 22.67 -17.40 -69.54
C LEU A 18 21.85 -16.22 -70.14
N THR A 19 21.67 -15.18 -69.30
CA THR A 19 21.70 -13.72 -69.55
C THR A 19 20.42 -12.99 -70.05
N VAL A 20 20.03 -11.93 -69.32
CA VAL A 20 20.04 -10.49 -69.71
C VAL A 20 19.02 -9.69 -68.88
N CYS A 21 19.49 -8.52 -68.43
CA CYS A 21 18.76 -7.44 -67.76
C CYS A 21 17.41 -7.07 -68.39
N LEU A 22 16.46 -6.68 -67.53
CA LEU A 22 15.37 -5.80 -67.94
C LEU A 22 15.15 -4.71 -66.89
N ALA A 23 15.22 -3.45 -67.35
CA ALA A 23 14.76 -2.27 -66.65
C ALA A 23 13.73 -1.54 -67.54
N LEU A 24 12.93 -0.67 -66.89
CA LEU A 24 11.84 0.23 -67.36
C LEU A 24 10.42 -0.31 -67.08
N LEU A 25 9.76 0.14 -65.99
CA LEU A 25 8.91 1.36 -65.83
C LEU A 25 7.49 1.14 -66.41
N ALA A 26 6.35 1.46 -65.79
CA ALA A 26 5.98 2.12 -64.54
C ALA A 26 4.48 1.82 -64.26
N GLY A 27 4.03 1.93 -63.00
CA GLY A 27 2.61 1.90 -62.63
C GLY A 27 2.44 2.12 -61.13
N ALA A 28 1.90 3.29 -60.75
CA ALA A 28 1.89 3.82 -59.40
C ALA A 28 1.11 2.98 -58.37
N CYS A 29 1.73 2.76 -57.21
CA CYS A 29 1.00 2.47 -55.97
C CYS A 29 1.55 3.40 -54.88
N GLN A 30 0.68 4.24 -54.33
CA GLN A 30 1.00 5.19 -53.28
C GLN A 30 1.51 4.45 -52.04
N SER A 31 2.73 4.77 -51.60
CA SER A 31 3.25 4.32 -50.32
C SER A 31 2.46 5.01 -49.20
N VAL A 32 1.65 4.25 -48.46
CA VAL A 32 1.19 4.67 -47.13
C VAL A 32 2.44 4.74 -46.25
N ARG A 33 2.91 5.96 -45.98
CA ARG A 33 3.89 6.21 -44.92
C ARG A 33 3.19 5.91 -43.60
N THR A 34 3.42 4.74 -43.04
CA THR A 34 3.23 4.55 -41.60
C THR A 34 4.22 5.47 -40.90
N THR A 35 3.71 6.54 -40.28
CA THR A 35 4.47 7.35 -39.34
C THR A 35 4.89 6.43 -38.21
N GLY A 36 6.16 6.03 -38.20
CA GLY A 36 6.77 5.37 -37.06
C GLY A 36 6.63 6.31 -35.86
N SER A 37 5.83 5.91 -34.88
CA SER A 37 5.94 6.44 -33.53
C SER A 37 7.34 6.08 -33.05
N SER A 38 8.22 7.06 -32.95
CA SER A 38 9.49 6.88 -32.24
C SER A 38 9.13 6.67 -30.77
N VAL A 39 9.30 5.44 -30.28
CA VAL A 39 9.29 5.18 -28.84
C VAL A 39 10.46 5.96 -28.26
N LYS A 40 10.20 7.14 -27.70
CA LYS A 40 11.20 7.89 -26.95
C LYS A 40 11.66 6.99 -25.80
N THR A 41 12.96 6.75 -25.72
CA THR A 41 13.52 6.07 -24.55
C THR A 41 13.33 7.00 -23.35
N PRO A 42 12.78 6.52 -22.22
CA PRO A 42 12.63 7.34 -21.02
C PRO A 42 13.97 7.93 -20.58
N ASN A 43 13.99 9.23 -20.28
CA ASN A 43 15.18 9.89 -19.74
C ASN A 43 15.33 9.58 -18.24
N GLN A 44 16.56 9.54 -17.76
CA GLN A 44 16.83 9.49 -16.33
C GLN A 44 16.41 10.81 -15.69
N ALA A 45 15.65 10.73 -14.60
CA ALA A 45 15.12 11.91 -13.94
C ALA A 45 16.24 12.72 -13.26
N LEU A 46 16.23 14.04 -13.46
CA LEU A 46 17.20 14.97 -12.87
C LEU A 46 17.12 14.96 -11.35
N ILE A 47 15.91 14.86 -10.79
CA ILE A 47 15.75 14.76 -9.34
C ILE A 47 16.36 13.47 -8.75
N TRP A 48 16.35 12.38 -9.51
CA TRP A 48 17.07 11.15 -9.14
C TRP A 48 18.59 11.32 -9.24
N GLN A 49 19.08 11.99 -10.29
CA GLN A 49 20.51 12.33 -10.42
C GLN A 49 20.96 13.21 -9.25
N LYS A 50 20.13 14.16 -8.79
CA LYS A 50 20.44 14.96 -7.60
C LYS A 50 20.50 14.09 -6.34
N TYR A 51 19.50 13.23 -6.13
CA TYR A 51 19.45 12.34 -4.96
C TYR A 51 20.69 11.44 -4.86
N THR A 52 21.19 10.95 -6.00
CA THR A 52 22.39 10.10 -6.07
C THR A 52 23.72 10.88 -6.04
N GLY A 53 23.67 12.21 -6.08
CA GLY A 53 24.83 13.09 -6.11
C GLY A 53 25.52 13.19 -7.49
N GLU A 54 24.90 12.67 -8.55
CA GLU A 54 25.41 12.79 -9.94
C GLU A 54 25.38 14.24 -10.42
N ILE A 55 24.37 15.00 -9.98
CA ILE A 55 24.29 16.45 -10.20
C ILE A 55 24.12 17.18 -8.88
N ASN A 56 24.52 18.46 -8.85
CA ASN A 56 24.19 19.37 -7.78
C ASN A 56 23.37 20.53 -8.34
N SER A 57 22.10 20.62 -7.96
CA SER A 57 21.19 21.69 -8.40
C SER A 57 20.38 22.20 -7.21
N PRO A 58 20.53 23.46 -6.79
CA PRO A 58 19.75 24.01 -5.68
C PRO A 58 18.25 24.16 -6.01
N GLU A 59 17.90 24.30 -7.29
CA GLU A 59 16.53 24.50 -7.77
C GLU A 59 15.66 23.23 -7.74
N ILE A 60 16.30 22.05 -7.71
CA ILE A 60 15.62 20.76 -7.61
C ILE A 60 15.48 20.42 -6.12
N PRO A 61 14.32 20.04 -5.57
CA PRO A 61 14.22 19.68 -4.16
C PRO A 61 14.98 18.38 -3.84
N THR A 62 15.26 18.15 -2.57
CA THR A 62 15.82 16.87 -2.10
C THR A 62 14.69 15.85 -1.97
N LEU A 63 14.88 14.65 -2.54
CA LEU A 63 13.95 13.54 -2.33
C LEU A 63 14.13 12.97 -0.93
N PHE A 64 13.00 12.71 -0.27
CA PHE A 64 12.98 11.89 0.93
C PHE A 64 13.44 10.45 0.62
N ASP A 65 14.11 9.79 1.56
CA ASP A 65 14.53 8.40 1.41
C ASP A 65 13.40 7.44 1.80
N TYR A 66 12.65 6.99 0.78
CA TYR A 66 11.54 6.05 0.93
C TYR A 66 12.00 4.59 1.07
N SER A 67 13.31 4.31 0.96
CA SER A 67 13.81 2.93 0.89
C SER A 67 13.67 2.13 2.19
N TYR A 68 13.32 2.76 3.30
CA TYR A 68 13.08 2.10 4.58
C TYR A 68 11.67 1.51 4.71
N ALA A 69 10.78 1.70 3.73
CA ALA A 69 9.44 1.12 3.79
C ALA A 69 9.45 -0.40 3.59
N GLY A 70 8.63 -1.10 4.37
CA GLY A 70 8.34 -2.52 4.25
C GLY A 70 8.82 -3.37 5.41
N TYR A 71 8.47 -4.67 5.36
CA TYR A 71 8.91 -5.69 6.30
C TYR A 71 10.43 -5.61 6.51
N GLN A 72 10.88 -5.52 7.78
CA GLN A 72 12.30 -5.39 8.13
C GLN A 72 12.98 -4.27 7.34
N LEU A 73 12.29 -3.14 7.21
CA LEU A 73 12.72 -1.94 6.50
C LEU A 73 13.09 -2.18 5.03
N GLY A 74 12.49 -3.19 4.38
CA GLY A 74 12.77 -3.56 2.98
C GLY A 74 14.11 -4.28 2.77
N GLU A 75 14.89 -4.53 3.83
CA GLU A 75 16.21 -5.18 3.73
C GLU A 75 16.10 -6.66 3.36
N GLN A 76 14.99 -7.30 3.76
CA GLN A 76 14.76 -8.73 3.59
C GLN A 76 13.33 -9.00 3.15
N GLY A 77 13.13 -10.11 2.42
CA GLY A 77 11.80 -10.58 2.07
C GLY A 77 11.13 -11.26 3.25
N ILE A 78 9.78 -11.24 3.26
CA ILE A 78 8.99 -12.00 4.23
C ILE A 78 9.37 -13.50 4.10
N PRO A 79 9.78 -14.19 5.20
CA PRO A 79 10.26 -15.57 5.15
C PRO A 79 9.23 -16.54 4.58
N GLU A 80 9.63 -17.49 3.73
CA GLU A 80 8.71 -18.52 3.20
C GLU A 80 8.46 -19.68 4.19
N LYS A 81 9.32 -19.83 5.19
CA LYS A 81 9.27 -20.90 6.19
C LYS A 81 9.55 -20.33 7.58
N PHE A 82 8.91 -20.90 8.58
CA PHE A 82 9.05 -20.50 9.99
C PHE A 82 9.41 -21.71 10.85
N PRO A 83 10.63 -22.27 10.71
CA PRO A 83 11.02 -23.54 11.34
C PRO A 83 11.02 -23.51 12.88
N LYS A 84 10.95 -22.32 13.49
CA LYS A 84 10.89 -22.13 14.94
C LYS A 84 9.47 -22.08 15.50
N LEU A 85 8.44 -22.11 14.64
CA LEU A 85 7.04 -22.03 15.05
C LEU A 85 6.38 -23.39 14.89
N ASN A 86 5.62 -23.78 15.92
CA ASN A 86 4.79 -24.97 15.88
C ASN A 86 3.57 -24.74 14.96
N VAL A 87 3.09 -25.81 14.33
CA VAL A 87 1.89 -25.77 13.48
C VAL A 87 0.68 -26.18 14.32
N PHE A 88 -0.35 -25.36 14.28
CA PHE A 88 -1.64 -25.58 14.91
C PHE A 88 -2.67 -25.67 13.78
N ASN A 89 -3.14 -26.88 13.46
CA ASN A 89 -4.11 -27.10 12.39
C ASN A 89 -5.52 -26.85 12.94
N VAL A 90 -6.30 -25.98 12.30
CA VAL A 90 -7.65 -25.61 12.76
C VAL A 90 -8.60 -26.80 12.90
N LEU A 91 -8.37 -27.88 12.14
CA LEU A 91 -9.16 -29.12 12.26
C LEU A 91 -9.01 -29.79 13.62
N ASP A 92 -7.82 -29.70 14.23
CA ASP A 92 -7.54 -30.30 15.54
C ASP A 92 -8.30 -29.59 16.69
N TYR A 93 -8.85 -28.41 16.40
CA TYR A 93 -9.61 -27.57 17.32
C TYR A 93 -11.10 -27.49 16.96
N GLY A 94 -11.54 -28.31 15.98
CA GLY A 94 -12.95 -28.51 15.66
C GLY A 94 -13.47 -27.74 14.44
N ALA A 95 -12.61 -27.10 13.64
CA ALA A 95 -13.03 -26.52 12.37
C ALA A 95 -13.33 -27.64 11.36
N ILE A 96 -14.39 -27.51 10.59
CA ILE A 96 -14.84 -28.49 9.60
C ILE A 96 -15.09 -27.74 8.28
N PRO A 97 -14.14 -27.76 7.34
CA PRO A 97 -14.31 -27.03 6.10
C PRO A 97 -15.41 -27.66 5.22
N ASN A 98 -16.09 -26.80 4.46
CA ASN A 98 -17.14 -27.13 3.50
C ASN A 98 -18.43 -27.69 4.12
N ASP A 99 -18.67 -27.45 5.41
CA ASP A 99 -19.97 -27.67 6.01
C ASP A 99 -20.81 -26.37 6.03
N THR A 100 -21.89 -26.35 6.80
CA THR A 100 -22.78 -25.18 6.93
C THR A 100 -22.67 -24.50 8.30
N LEU A 101 -21.72 -24.92 9.14
CA LEU A 101 -21.57 -24.45 10.51
C LEU A 101 -20.43 -23.42 10.58
N SER A 102 -20.42 -22.60 11.62
CA SER A 102 -19.34 -21.63 11.79
C SER A 102 -18.08 -22.28 12.37
N ASP A 103 -16.95 -22.00 11.76
CA ASP A 103 -15.61 -22.37 12.22
C ASP A 103 -14.99 -21.33 13.17
N GLN A 104 -15.67 -20.20 13.42
CA GLN A 104 -15.11 -19.06 14.13
C GLN A 104 -14.58 -19.41 15.53
N GLU A 105 -15.32 -20.21 16.30
CA GLU A 105 -14.89 -20.65 17.64
C GLU A 105 -13.66 -21.56 17.57
N ALA A 106 -13.61 -22.49 16.62
CA ALA A 106 -12.47 -23.39 16.43
C ALA A 106 -11.21 -22.64 15.98
N ILE A 107 -11.38 -21.65 15.10
CA ILE A 107 -10.30 -20.76 14.68
C ILE A 107 -9.75 -19.98 15.87
N GLN A 108 -10.61 -19.39 16.70
CA GLN A 108 -10.17 -18.67 17.90
C GLN A 108 -9.44 -19.60 18.87
N LYS A 109 -9.95 -20.80 19.15
CA LYS A 109 -9.28 -21.80 19.99
C LYS A 109 -7.89 -22.18 19.46
N THR A 110 -7.75 -22.28 18.14
CA THR A 110 -6.46 -22.59 17.50
C THR A 110 -5.47 -21.44 17.69
N ILE A 111 -5.93 -20.20 17.54
CA ILE A 111 -5.12 -19.00 17.81
C ILE A 111 -4.70 -18.97 19.27
N ASP A 112 -5.64 -19.15 20.20
CA ASP A 112 -5.37 -19.14 21.63
C ASP A 112 -4.32 -20.19 22.01
N ALA A 113 -4.39 -21.39 21.42
CA ALA A 113 -3.38 -22.44 21.62
C ALA A 113 -2.00 -22.02 21.09
N ALA A 114 -1.94 -21.41 19.91
CA ALA A 114 -0.69 -20.86 19.37
C ALA A 114 -0.13 -19.71 20.23
N GLU A 115 -0.98 -18.86 20.77
CA GLU A 115 -0.59 -17.77 21.68
C GLU A 115 -0.09 -18.28 23.03
N LEU A 116 -0.69 -19.35 23.57
CA LEU A 116 -0.19 -20.03 24.76
C LEU A 116 1.19 -20.65 24.53
N ASN A 117 1.51 -21.03 23.29
CA ASN A 117 2.81 -21.51 22.85
C ASN A 117 3.83 -20.38 22.52
N ASN A 118 3.50 -19.11 22.81
CA ASN A 118 4.32 -17.94 22.48
C ASN A 118 4.58 -17.75 20.97
N GLY A 119 3.66 -18.25 20.14
CA GLY A 119 3.75 -18.18 18.68
C GLY A 119 3.40 -19.50 18.02
N GLY A 120 2.97 -19.42 16.77
CA GLY A 120 2.57 -20.58 15.99
C GLY A 120 2.07 -20.22 14.60
N ILE A 121 2.11 -21.21 13.71
CA ILE A 121 1.41 -21.17 12.43
C ILE A 121 0.02 -21.75 12.66
N VAL A 122 -1.01 -20.92 12.58
CA VAL A 122 -2.40 -21.34 12.52
C VAL A 122 -2.69 -21.76 11.08
N LEU A 123 -2.67 -23.08 10.84
CA LEU A 123 -2.77 -23.67 9.51
C LEU A 123 -4.23 -23.94 9.16
N PHE A 124 -4.65 -23.39 8.03
CA PHE A 124 -5.91 -23.71 7.38
C PHE A 124 -5.63 -24.67 6.21
N PRO A 125 -6.11 -25.92 6.25
CA PRO A 125 -6.03 -26.83 5.12
C PRO A 125 -6.94 -26.38 3.95
N PRO A 126 -6.95 -27.10 2.81
CA PRO A 126 -7.85 -26.81 1.72
C PRO A 126 -9.33 -26.90 2.12
N GLY A 127 -10.16 -25.99 1.63
CA GLY A 127 -11.60 -25.94 1.87
C GLY A 127 -12.13 -24.55 2.21
N GLU A 128 -13.45 -24.44 2.27
CA GLU A 128 -14.15 -23.23 2.71
C GLU A 128 -14.47 -23.30 4.20
N PHE A 129 -14.01 -22.32 4.98
CA PHE A 129 -14.31 -22.16 6.40
C PHE A 129 -15.27 -21.00 6.59
N LEU A 130 -16.35 -21.19 7.36
CA LEU A 130 -17.40 -20.20 7.53
C LEU A 130 -17.19 -19.40 8.82
N VAL A 131 -17.15 -18.07 8.70
CA VAL A 131 -17.05 -17.16 9.85
C VAL A 131 -18.26 -16.24 9.90
N ASN A 132 -18.58 -15.76 11.09
CA ASN A 132 -19.68 -14.84 11.35
C ASN A 132 -21.02 -15.33 10.78
N VAL A 133 -21.41 -16.57 11.10
CA VAL A 133 -22.70 -17.17 10.69
C VAL A 133 -23.76 -16.83 11.72
N ASN A 134 -24.85 -16.18 11.31
CA ASN A 134 -25.96 -15.73 12.17
C ASN A 134 -25.48 -15.07 13.48
N PRO A 135 -24.62 -14.03 13.42
CA PRO A 135 -24.05 -13.45 14.62
C PRO A 135 -25.13 -12.84 15.52
N THR A 136 -24.99 -13.03 16.83
CA THR A 136 -25.78 -12.34 17.85
C THR A 136 -25.00 -11.22 18.53
N GLU A 137 -23.68 -11.19 18.34
CA GLU A 137 -22.76 -10.23 18.96
C GLU A 137 -21.69 -9.79 17.94
N ALA A 138 -21.08 -8.64 18.17
CA ALA A 138 -20.08 -8.04 17.28
C ALA A 138 -18.65 -8.57 17.52
N ILE A 139 -18.48 -9.88 17.67
CA ILE A 139 -17.21 -10.51 18.07
C ILE A 139 -16.29 -10.77 16.86
N PRO A 140 -15.11 -10.14 16.79
CA PRO A 140 -14.09 -10.49 15.80
C PRO A 140 -13.28 -11.73 16.24
N ILE A 141 -12.50 -12.30 15.31
CA ILE A 141 -11.41 -13.22 15.63
C ILE A 141 -10.18 -12.39 16.01
N GLU A 142 -9.69 -12.57 17.24
CA GLU A 142 -8.65 -11.74 17.82
C GLU A 142 -7.29 -12.44 17.87
N ILE A 143 -6.24 -11.69 17.51
CA ILE A 143 -4.85 -12.09 17.62
C ILE A 143 -4.13 -11.01 18.44
N THR A 144 -3.59 -11.40 19.58
CA THR A 144 -3.11 -10.50 20.63
C THR A 144 -1.68 -10.77 21.09
N LYS A 145 -0.99 -11.74 20.48
CA LYS A 145 0.45 -12.00 20.69
C LYS A 145 1.27 -12.03 19.40
N SER A 146 2.57 -11.76 19.55
CA SER A 146 3.57 -11.84 18.49
C SER A 146 3.77 -13.26 17.95
N ASN A 147 4.36 -13.37 16.77
CA ASN A 147 4.73 -14.63 16.10
C ASN A 147 3.54 -15.55 15.76
N ILE A 148 2.37 -14.98 15.49
CA ILE A 148 1.18 -15.70 15.04
C ILE A 148 1.00 -15.51 13.54
N ILE A 149 0.95 -16.62 12.80
CA ILE A 149 0.83 -16.61 11.34
C ILE A 149 -0.42 -17.38 10.94
N LEU A 150 -1.42 -16.69 10.38
CA LEU A 150 -2.57 -17.32 9.75
C LEU A 150 -2.17 -17.75 8.34
N LYS A 151 -2.15 -19.07 8.07
CA LYS A 151 -1.62 -19.60 6.82
C LYS A 151 -2.58 -20.57 6.14
N GLY A 152 -3.03 -20.23 4.93
CA GLY A 152 -3.80 -21.12 4.08
C GLY A 152 -2.95 -21.96 3.12
N ARG A 153 -3.63 -22.62 2.17
CA ARG A 153 -3.03 -23.42 1.08
C ARG A 153 -3.11 -22.75 -0.29
N GLY A 154 -3.27 -21.43 -0.32
CA GLY A 154 -3.39 -20.61 -1.52
C GLY A 154 -4.84 -20.20 -1.77
N TRP A 155 -5.04 -19.27 -2.69
CA TRP A 155 -6.36 -18.70 -3.04
C TRP A 155 -7.02 -19.32 -4.28
N GLY A 156 -6.38 -20.34 -4.87
CA GLY A 156 -6.84 -21.02 -6.08
C GLY A 156 -7.66 -22.28 -5.80
N VAL A 157 -7.80 -23.14 -6.82
CA VAL A 157 -8.41 -24.48 -6.69
C VAL A 157 -7.64 -25.31 -5.66
N ASN A 158 -8.35 -26.04 -4.79
CA ASN A 158 -7.79 -26.74 -3.63
C ASN A 158 -7.05 -25.82 -2.65
N GLY A 159 -7.36 -24.53 -2.69
CA GLY A 159 -6.89 -23.52 -1.74
C GLY A 159 -7.74 -23.47 -0.48
N THR A 160 -7.46 -22.45 0.32
CA THR A 160 -8.22 -22.12 1.53
C THR A 160 -9.09 -20.90 1.25
N THR A 161 -10.39 -21.03 1.52
CA THR A 161 -11.33 -19.91 1.53
C THR A 161 -11.80 -19.67 2.97
N ILE A 162 -11.74 -18.43 3.43
CA ILE A 162 -12.45 -17.96 4.61
C ILE A 162 -13.64 -17.14 4.12
N ASN A 163 -14.85 -17.63 4.38
CA ASN A 163 -16.10 -17.03 3.92
C ASN A 163 -16.85 -16.43 5.09
N MET A 164 -16.86 -15.10 5.15
CA MET A 164 -17.69 -14.33 6.06
C MET A 164 -19.14 -14.40 5.58
N LYS A 165 -19.96 -15.21 6.26
CA LYS A 165 -21.32 -15.50 5.80
C LYS A 165 -22.24 -14.30 5.97
N ASP A 166 -22.27 -13.71 7.17
CA ASP A 166 -23.04 -12.52 7.48
C ASP A 166 -22.11 -11.36 7.85
N HIS A 167 -22.63 -10.14 7.86
CA HIS A 167 -21.87 -8.93 8.17
C HIS A 167 -21.59 -8.79 9.68
N MET A 168 -20.55 -8.05 10.07
CA MET A 168 -20.34 -7.68 11.47
C MET A 168 -21.52 -6.85 11.97
N LEU A 169 -21.91 -7.09 13.22
CA LEU A 169 -22.86 -6.23 13.93
C LEU A 169 -22.16 -4.99 14.50
N GLN A 170 -22.94 -3.94 14.76
CA GLN A 170 -22.49 -2.85 15.62
C GLN A 170 -22.39 -3.33 17.07
N SER A 171 -21.35 -2.93 17.79
CA SER A 171 -21.11 -3.30 19.20
C SER A 171 -22.04 -2.56 20.18
N TYR A 172 -22.64 -1.45 19.74
CA TYR A 172 -23.60 -0.65 20.51
C TYR A 172 -24.47 0.19 19.55
N PRO A 173 -25.66 0.66 19.99
CA PRO A 173 -26.51 1.52 19.18
C PRO A 173 -25.77 2.76 18.68
N ASP A 174 -25.99 3.12 17.42
CA ASP A 174 -25.37 4.30 16.78
C ASP A 174 -23.83 4.28 16.76
N GLN A 175 -23.22 3.09 16.88
CA GLN A 175 -21.77 2.96 16.67
C GLN A 175 -21.40 3.53 15.29
N PRO A 176 -20.44 4.47 15.21
CA PRO A 176 -20.03 5.00 13.92
C PRO A 176 -19.59 3.88 12.99
N GLU A 177 -20.08 3.91 11.75
CA GLU A 177 -19.80 2.93 10.71
C GLU A 177 -18.32 2.58 10.55
N TRP A 178 -17.43 3.57 10.64
CA TRP A 178 -15.98 3.39 10.54
C TRP A 178 -15.33 2.70 11.76
N GLN A 179 -16.07 2.50 12.87
CA GLN A 179 -15.63 1.77 14.06
C GLN A 179 -16.12 0.32 14.10
N VAL A 180 -17.02 -0.10 13.20
CA VAL A 180 -17.45 -1.49 13.14
C VAL A 180 -16.23 -2.39 12.90
N ASN A 181 -16.20 -3.50 13.64
CA ASN A 181 -15.06 -4.41 13.69
C ASN A 181 -14.74 -5.01 12.32
N TYR A 182 -13.46 -5.36 12.14
CA TYR A 182 -13.02 -6.23 11.05
C TYR A 182 -13.13 -7.67 11.54
N MET A 183 -13.31 -8.61 10.61
CA MET A 183 -13.45 -10.02 10.96
C MET A 183 -12.21 -10.57 11.70
N PHE A 184 -11.01 -10.23 11.24
CA PHE A 184 -9.74 -10.58 11.90
C PHE A 184 -9.05 -9.33 12.42
N LYS A 185 -8.68 -9.34 13.70
CA LYS A 185 -8.09 -8.19 14.39
C LYS A 185 -6.83 -8.58 15.14
N PHE A 186 -5.70 -8.08 14.63
CA PHE A 186 -4.42 -8.14 15.33
C PHE A 186 -4.23 -6.87 16.15
N PHE A 187 -3.97 -7.00 17.45
CA PHE A 187 -3.67 -5.83 18.29
C PHE A 187 -2.85 -6.16 19.52
N SER A 188 -1.92 -5.27 19.87
CA SER A 188 -1.22 -5.38 21.14
C SER A 188 -2.10 -4.92 22.30
N LYS A 189 -2.22 -5.76 23.33
CA LYS A 189 -2.86 -5.42 24.61
C LYS A 189 -1.94 -4.60 25.53
N GLN A 190 -0.65 -4.47 25.19
CA GLN A 190 0.31 -3.73 26.00
C GLN A 190 0.14 -2.22 25.80
N LYS A 191 0.05 -1.50 26.92
CA LYS A 191 0.00 -0.03 26.94
C LYS A 191 1.40 0.55 26.74
N ASP A 192 1.47 1.74 26.17
CA ASP A 192 2.72 2.48 26.04
C ASP A 192 3.30 2.84 27.42
N GLY A 193 4.63 2.96 27.47
CA GLY A 193 5.33 3.35 28.68
C GLY A 193 5.27 4.85 28.95
N THR A 194 5.84 5.28 30.08
CA THR A 194 5.94 6.69 30.44
C THR A 194 6.76 7.46 29.40
N PRO A 195 6.25 8.60 28.88
CA PRO A 195 6.98 9.43 27.93
C PRO A 195 8.21 10.08 28.59
N SER A 196 9.26 10.30 27.80
CA SER A 196 10.39 11.18 28.14
C SER A 196 10.44 12.33 27.12
N PRO A 197 10.57 13.59 27.54
CA PRO A 197 10.81 14.71 26.64
C PRO A 197 12.06 14.50 25.78
N ILE A 198 12.00 14.93 24.52
CA ILE A 198 13.15 15.02 23.63
C ILE A 198 13.73 16.44 23.78
N ILE A 199 14.95 16.53 24.28
CA ILE A 199 15.55 17.80 24.74
C ILE A 199 16.44 18.48 23.70
N LYS A 200 16.69 17.81 22.57
CA LYS A 200 17.52 18.32 21.48
C LYS A 200 16.84 18.08 20.13
N SER A 201 16.87 19.10 19.28
CA SER A 201 16.37 19.00 17.91
C SER A 201 17.18 18.00 17.08
N ALA A 202 16.52 17.33 16.14
CA ALA A 202 17.10 16.39 15.19
C ALA A 202 16.48 16.59 13.80
N ASN A 203 17.25 16.39 12.75
CA ASN A 203 16.76 16.53 11.38
C ASN A 203 16.16 15.21 10.89
N SER A 204 15.24 15.29 9.92
CA SER A 204 14.91 14.14 9.08
C SER A 204 16.20 13.55 8.49
N GLY A 205 16.40 12.24 8.63
CA GLY A 205 17.64 11.57 8.24
C GLY A 205 18.62 11.28 9.39
N ASP A 206 18.47 11.90 10.56
CA ASP A 206 19.30 11.60 11.73
C ASP A 206 18.92 10.24 12.35
N PHE A 207 19.90 9.55 12.95
CA PHE A 207 19.72 8.23 13.58
C PHE A 207 19.69 8.26 15.11
N THR A 208 19.79 9.45 15.71
CA THR A 208 19.91 9.59 17.15
C THR A 208 19.01 10.69 17.66
N ILE A 209 18.38 10.43 18.80
CA ILE A 209 17.65 11.43 19.57
C ILE A 209 18.23 11.50 20.99
N GLU A 210 18.10 12.66 21.62
CA GLU A 210 18.51 12.88 23.00
C GLU A 210 17.28 13.20 23.85
N VAL A 211 17.05 12.38 24.87
CA VAL A 211 15.88 12.49 25.75
C VAL A 211 16.30 12.93 27.16
N GLU A 212 15.37 13.51 27.91
CA GLU A 212 15.62 13.90 29.30
C GLU A 212 16.01 12.69 30.18
N ASN A 213 15.35 11.54 29.98
CA ASN A 213 15.61 10.32 30.73
C ASN A 213 15.39 9.07 29.87
N ALA A 214 16.48 8.40 29.48
CA ALA A 214 16.40 7.19 28.67
C ALA A 214 16.24 5.88 29.47
N SER A 215 16.07 5.94 30.80
CA SER A 215 16.07 4.73 31.66
C SER A 215 14.97 3.72 31.28
N ALA A 216 13.80 4.22 30.87
CA ALA A 216 12.68 3.39 30.44
C ALA A 216 12.93 2.63 29.13
N PHE A 217 13.93 3.04 28.32
CA PHE A 217 14.17 2.48 26.99
C PHE A 217 15.23 1.37 26.97
N LYS A 218 15.97 1.16 28.07
CA LYS A 218 17.08 0.18 28.14
C LYS A 218 16.69 -1.28 27.88
N LYS A 219 15.40 -1.63 27.97
CA LYS A 219 14.87 -2.99 27.76
C LYS A 219 13.69 -2.99 26.79
N VAL A 220 13.57 -1.95 26.00
CA VAL A 220 12.47 -1.74 25.07
C VAL A 220 13.01 -1.83 23.67
N LYS A 221 12.32 -2.56 22.80
CA LYS A 221 12.74 -2.75 21.42
C LYS A 221 12.24 -1.64 20.50
N PHE A 222 11.04 -1.10 20.74
CA PHE A 222 10.46 -0.07 19.90
C PHE A 222 10.15 1.21 20.67
N ILE A 223 10.22 2.32 19.95
CA ILE A 223 9.99 3.66 20.45
C ILE A 223 9.00 4.36 19.53
N GLN A 224 8.06 5.07 20.13
CA GLN A 224 7.20 6.02 19.43
C GLN A 224 7.69 7.43 19.72
N LEU A 225 7.95 8.19 18.67
CA LEU A 225 8.22 9.62 18.74
C LEU A 225 6.94 10.36 18.40
N GLU A 226 6.56 11.31 19.23
CA GLU A 226 5.33 12.06 19.08
C GLU A 226 5.57 13.55 19.29
N MET A 227 5.12 14.33 18.33
CA MET A 227 4.84 15.74 18.56
C MET A 227 3.37 15.86 18.98
N PRO A 228 3.08 16.33 20.21
CA PRO A 228 1.70 16.61 20.59
C PRO A 228 1.10 17.69 19.67
N PRO A 229 -0.24 17.81 19.58
CA PRO A 229 -0.88 18.87 18.80
C PRO A 229 -0.29 20.25 19.13
N ASN A 230 0.22 20.93 18.10
CA ASN A 230 0.96 22.17 18.26
C ASN A 230 0.61 23.19 17.17
N VAL A 231 0.05 24.33 17.58
CA VAL A 231 -0.35 25.43 16.68
C VAL A 231 0.84 26.24 16.16
N GLU A 232 1.94 26.30 16.90
CA GLU A 232 3.15 27.03 16.51
C GLU A 232 3.87 26.37 15.34
N ALA A 233 3.68 25.05 15.17
CA ALA A 233 4.24 24.27 14.08
C ALA A 233 3.44 24.39 12.76
N VAL A 234 2.27 25.05 12.75
CA VAL A 234 1.38 25.08 11.57
C VAL A 234 2.02 25.82 10.39
N THR A 235 2.62 26.99 10.63
CA THR A 235 3.23 27.79 9.55
C THR A 235 4.36 27.02 8.86
N GLU A 236 5.20 26.34 9.64
CA GLU A 236 6.26 25.47 9.12
C GLU A 236 5.68 24.27 8.35
N ALA A 237 4.71 23.56 8.95
CA ALA A 237 4.08 22.39 8.35
C ALA A 237 3.35 22.67 7.04
N LEU A 238 2.80 23.88 6.88
CA LEU A 238 2.14 24.31 5.65
C LEU A 238 3.08 25.02 4.68
N GLN A 239 4.35 25.19 5.02
CA GLN A 239 5.34 25.94 4.23
C GLN A 239 4.81 27.33 3.84
N ASP A 240 4.36 28.09 4.85
CA ASP A 240 3.77 29.43 4.73
C ASP A 240 2.46 29.51 3.93
N ASN A 241 1.93 28.39 3.43
CA ASN A 241 0.63 28.40 2.79
C ASN A 241 -0.49 28.65 3.82
N PRO A 242 -1.46 29.54 3.51
CA PRO A 242 -2.57 29.77 4.41
C PRO A 242 -3.47 28.54 4.48
N ALA A 243 -3.80 28.11 5.69
CA ALA A 243 -4.83 27.12 5.94
C ALA A 243 -6.18 27.62 5.40
N ARG A 244 -7.01 26.71 4.86
CA ARG A 244 -8.34 27.08 4.39
C ARG A 244 -9.27 27.42 5.57
N PRO A 245 -10.26 28.32 5.39
CA PRO A 245 -11.14 28.74 6.48
C PRO A 245 -11.90 27.61 7.21
N HIS A 246 -12.18 26.49 6.55
CA HIS A 246 -12.91 25.35 7.12
C HIS A 246 -12.02 24.28 7.78
N TRP A 247 -10.69 24.40 7.72
CA TRP A 247 -9.77 23.44 8.35
C TRP A 247 -9.67 23.69 9.87
N GLU A 248 -10.74 23.34 10.60
CA GLU A 248 -10.86 23.56 12.06
C GLU A 248 -9.72 22.88 12.83
N ARG A 249 -9.43 21.60 12.54
CA ARG A 249 -8.42 20.81 13.27
C ARG A 249 -7.05 21.51 13.31
N ILE A 250 -6.52 21.87 12.15
CA ILE A 250 -5.19 22.47 12.05
C ILE A 250 -5.14 23.88 12.64
N LYS A 251 -6.22 24.66 12.55
CA LYS A 251 -6.27 26.02 13.12
C LYS A 251 -6.44 26.03 14.64
N GLU A 252 -7.27 25.13 15.17
CA GLU A 252 -7.64 25.13 16.59
C GLU A 252 -6.64 24.36 17.45
N THR A 253 -6.12 23.25 16.93
CA THR A 253 -5.25 22.35 17.69
C THR A 253 -3.87 22.16 17.09
N GLY A 254 -3.64 22.67 15.87
CA GLY A 254 -2.36 22.58 15.21
C GLY A 254 -2.11 21.24 14.52
N VAL A 255 -0.84 21.02 14.20
CA VAL A 255 -0.35 19.77 13.61
C VAL A 255 0.20 18.84 14.68
N THR A 256 0.25 17.55 14.39
CA THR A 256 0.82 16.51 15.25
C THR A 256 1.52 15.48 14.38
N TYR A 257 2.61 14.93 14.89
CA TYR A 257 3.40 13.91 14.20
C TYR A 257 3.55 12.69 15.08
N VAL A 258 3.51 11.50 14.47
CA VAL A 258 3.75 10.22 15.14
C VAL A 258 4.59 9.36 14.22
N GLU A 259 5.71 8.86 14.73
CA GLU A 259 6.57 7.91 14.03
C GLU A 259 7.07 6.83 15.00
N ASN A 260 7.23 5.61 14.49
CA ASN A 260 7.58 4.44 15.28
C ASN A 260 8.86 3.81 14.73
N HIS A 261 9.83 3.58 15.62
CA HIS A 261 11.17 3.09 15.26
C HIS A 261 11.58 1.90 16.13
N GLU A 262 12.54 1.12 15.65
CA GLU A 262 13.27 0.14 16.47
C GLU A 262 14.50 0.81 17.10
N ILE A 263 14.78 0.49 18.36
CA ILE A 263 15.96 0.97 19.09
C ILE A 263 17.14 0.01 18.82
N VAL A 264 18.29 0.57 18.47
CA VAL A 264 19.56 -0.15 18.31
C VAL A 264 20.39 -0.10 19.59
N ASP A 265 20.49 1.08 20.21
CA ASP A 265 21.32 1.30 21.40
C ASP A 265 20.75 2.41 22.29
N VAL A 266 21.06 2.32 23.59
CA VAL A 266 20.76 3.37 24.57
C VAL A 266 22.02 3.63 25.39
N SER A 267 22.67 4.77 25.14
CA SER A 267 23.90 5.19 25.81
C SER A 267 23.68 6.51 26.55
N GLY A 268 23.68 6.44 27.88
CA GLY A 268 23.28 7.57 28.72
C GLY A 268 21.82 7.96 28.44
N ASN A 269 21.63 9.16 27.88
CA ASN A 269 20.34 9.72 27.48
C ASN A 269 20.16 9.80 25.96
N ILE A 270 21.09 9.25 25.19
CA ILE A 270 21.04 9.19 23.73
C ILE A 270 20.49 7.83 23.33
N ILE A 271 19.48 7.85 22.45
CA ILE A 271 18.86 6.65 21.86
C ILE A 271 19.23 6.61 20.38
N THR A 272 19.82 5.50 19.94
CA THR A 272 20.11 5.24 18.53
C THR A 272 18.98 4.42 17.91
N LEU A 273 18.44 4.89 16.79
CA LEU A 273 17.35 4.29 16.05
C LEU A 273 17.88 3.38 14.92
N LYS A 274 17.06 2.41 14.50
CA LYS A 274 17.39 1.46 13.43
C LYS A 274 17.21 2.06 12.03
N ASP A 275 16.21 2.90 11.86
CA ASP A 275 15.98 3.73 10.68
C ASP A 275 15.98 5.21 11.08
N PRO A 276 16.25 6.14 10.15
CA PRO A 276 16.38 7.53 10.51
C PRO A 276 15.02 8.15 10.87
N VAL A 277 15.07 9.16 11.73
CA VAL A 277 13.98 10.10 12.04
C VAL A 277 13.31 10.53 10.73
N ILE A 278 11.98 10.39 10.64
CA ILE A 278 11.23 10.72 9.42
C ILE A 278 10.90 12.21 9.42
N ASN A 279 10.39 12.69 10.54
CA ASN A 279 9.93 14.07 10.72
C ASN A 279 10.99 14.88 11.49
N THR A 280 11.34 16.06 10.99
CA THR A 280 12.25 16.95 11.71
C THR A 280 11.71 17.25 13.12
N ILE A 281 12.55 17.01 14.12
CA ILE A 281 12.24 17.22 15.53
C ILE A 281 12.74 18.60 15.91
N ASN A 282 11.82 19.50 16.24
CA ASN A 282 12.11 20.78 16.88
C ASN A 282 11.84 20.65 18.39
N ALA A 283 12.88 20.73 19.22
CA ALA A 283 12.74 20.58 20.67
C ALA A 283 11.79 21.61 21.31
N ASN A 284 11.55 22.75 20.66
CA ASN A 284 10.59 23.76 21.12
C ASN A 284 9.13 23.30 20.97
N TYR A 285 8.86 22.28 20.13
CA TYR A 285 7.52 21.76 19.91
C TYR A 285 7.13 20.59 20.84
N HIS A 286 7.85 20.45 21.96
CA HIS A 286 7.52 19.54 23.06
C HIS A 286 7.39 18.07 22.63
N TRP A 287 8.27 17.65 21.73
CA TRP A 287 8.35 16.26 21.31
C TRP A 287 8.64 15.32 22.49
N VAL A 288 8.04 14.14 22.45
CA VAL A 288 8.25 13.08 23.44
C VAL A 288 8.61 11.76 22.77
N ALA A 289 9.44 10.99 23.46
CA ALA A 289 9.71 9.59 23.18
C ALA A 289 8.88 8.72 24.14
N LYS A 290 8.22 7.68 23.64
CA LYS A 290 7.43 6.72 24.43
C LYS A 290 7.90 5.29 24.17
N PRO A 291 8.09 4.45 25.20
CA PRO A 291 8.23 3.02 25.01
C PRO A 291 7.01 2.45 24.27
N PHE A 292 7.25 1.79 23.14
CA PHE A 292 6.21 1.26 22.26
C PHE A 292 6.29 -0.28 22.24
N TYR A 293 5.14 -0.94 22.37
CA TYR A 293 5.06 -2.40 22.50
C TYR A 293 4.13 -3.01 21.43
N PRO A 294 4.56 -3.02 20.16
CA PRO A 294 3.78 -3.61 19.08
C PRO A 294 3.81 -5.16 19.15
N LEU A 295 2.85 -5.81 18.48
CA LEU A 295 3.03 -7.21 18.10
C LEU A 295 4.13 -7.29 17.04
N GLU A 296 4.92 -8.34 17.08
CA GLU A 296 6.02 -8.57 16.14
C GLU A 296 5.76 -9.84 15.32
N ASN A 297 6.17 -9.82 14.05
CA ASN A 297 6.15 -10.99 13.17
C ASN A 297 4.79 -11.70 13.11
N VAL A 298 3.70 -10.94 13.12
CA VAL A 298 2.37 -11.48 12.86
C VAL A 298 2.06 -11.40 11.37
N GLY A 299 1.31 -12.36 10.85
CA GLY A 299 0.93 -12.25 9.45
C GLY A 299 -0.18 -13.16 8.97
N VAL A 300 -0.65 -12.84 7.76
CA VAL A 300 -1.69 -13.56 7.04
C VAL A 300 -1.17 -13.93 5.66
N GLU A 301 -1.26 -15.21 5.29
CA GLU A 301 -0.74 -15.72 4.03
C GLU A 301 -1.66 -16.72 3.34
N ASP A 302 -1.69 -16.67 2.02
CA ASP A 302 -2.16 -17.77 1.18
C ASP A 302 -3.65 -18.12 1.40
N ILE A 303 -4.49 -17.11 1.60
CA ILE A 303 -5.92 -17.25 1.88
C ILE A 303 -6.77 -16.47 0.87
N PHE A 304 -7.89 -17.06 0.46
CA PHE A 304 -8.98 -16.34 -0.20
C PHE A 304 -10.01 -15.88 0.85
N PHE A 305 -10.14 -14.58 1.05
CA PHE A 305 -11.20 -13.97 1.85
C PHE A 305 -12.41 -13.66 0.97
N LYS A 306 -13.57 -14.21 1.33
CA LYS A 306 -14.84 -13.98 0.66
C LYS A 306 -15.83 -13.38 1.64
N ALA A 307 -16.56 -12.36 1.22
CA ALA A 307 -17.76 -11.86 1.90
C ALA A 307 -18.95 -11.93 0.95
N ASN A 308 -20.14 -11.74 1.51
CA ASN A 308 -21.41 -11.71 0.78
C ASN A 308 -21.98 -10.28 0.73
N PHE A 309 -21.12 -9.27 0.50
CA PHE A 309 -21.60 -7.92 0.21
C PHE A 309 -22.17 -7.87 -1.22
N GLU A 310 -23.49 -7.91 -1.35
CA GLU A 310 -24.19 -8.01 -2.64
C GLU A 310 -24.63 -6.65 -3.21
N ASP A 311 -24.63 -5.60 -2.39
CA ASP A 311 -25.08 -4.27 -2.78
C ASP A 311 -24.12 -3.59 -3.76
N LYS A 312 -24.69 -2.74 -4.63
CA LYS A 312 -23.90 -1.72 -5.31
C LYS A 312 -23.42 -0.70 -4.27
N PHE A 313 -22.11 -0.56 -4.09
CA PHE A 313 -21.54 0.33 -3.09
C PHE A 313 -22.02 1.79 -3.23
N ILE A 314 -22.31 2.40 -2.08
CA ILE A 314 -22.70 3.80 -1.89
C ILE A 314 -21.87 4.31 -0.72
N HIS A 315 -21.10 5.37 -0.95
CA HIS A 315 -20.15 5.94 0.00
C HIS A 315 -20.87 6.52 1.24
N HIS A 316 -20.51 6.06 2.45
CA HIS A 316 -21.11 6.47 3.74
C HIS A 316 -22.64 6.35 3.80
N LYS A 317 -23.21 5.31 3.17
CA LYS A 317 -24.66 5.04 3.29
C LYS A 317 -25.03 4.58 4.70
N ASP A 318 -24.28 3.61 5.22
CA ASP A 318 -24.45 3.00 6.53
C ASP A 318 -23.24 2.09 6.85
N PHE A 319 -23.27 1.42 8.01
CA PHE A 319 -22.22 0.50 8.43
C PHE A 319 -22.06 -0.73 7.53
N LEU A 320 -23.12 -1.17 6.83
CA LEU A 320 -23.06 -2.30 5.91
C LEU A 320 -22.21 -1.98 4.69
N HIS A 321 -22.31 -0.75 4.19
CA HIS A 321 -21.52 -0.29 3.07
C HIS A 321 -20.07 0.05 3.47
N ASP A 322 -19.86 0.56 4.70
CA ASP A 322 -18.53 0.94 5.20
C ASP A 322 -17.73 -0.26 5.75
N ASN A 323 -17.78 -0.57 7.06
CA ASN A 323 -16.86 -1.55 7.64
C ASN A 323 -17.43 -2.96 7.82
N ALA A 324 -18.74 -3.20 7.75
CA ALA A 324 -19.31 -4.45 8.25
C ALA A 324 -18.85 -5.71 7.52
N TRP A 325 -18.29 -5.60 6.31
CA TRP A 325 -17.67 -6.70 5.56
C TRP A 325 -16.15 -6.54 5.41
N SER A 326 -15.49 -5.91 6.38
CA SER A 326 -14.04 -5.71 6.37
C SER A 326 -13.30 -6.91 6.95
N MET A 327 -12.20 -7.32 6.30
CA MET A 327 -11.57 -8.62 6.56
C MET A 327 -10.47 -8.58 7.60
N VAL A 328 -9.36 -7.87 7.34
CA VAL A 328 -8.15 -7.98 8.18
C VAL A 328 -7.71 -6.60 8.66
N SER A 329 -7.54 -6.46 9.98
CA SER A 329 -6.96 -5.27 10.60
C SER A 329 -5.73 -5.64 11.45
N LEU A 330 -4.65 -4.88 11.28
CA LEU A 330 -3.42 -4.98 12.06
C LEU A 330 -3.16 -3.65 12.75
N ASN A 331 -3.29 -3.64 14.08
CA ASN A 331 -3.13 -2.45 14.91
C ASN A 331 -1.93 -2.63 15.84
N ARG A 332 -1.03 -1.65 15.91
CA ARG A 332 0.19 -1.70 16.74
C ARG A 332 1.01 -2.96 16.44
N VAL A 333 1.43 -3.10 15.18
CA VAL A 333 2.31 -4.19 14.75
C VAL A 333 3.62 -3.67 14.17
N ALA A 334 4.68 -4.45 14.29
CA ALA A 334 5.98 -4.21 13.71
C ALA A 334 6.45 -5.46 12.96
N ASN A 335 7.22 -5.30 11.88
CA ASN A 335 7.78 -6.43 11.14
C ASN A 335 6.71 -7.48 10.77
N SER A 336 5.54 -7.03 10.32
CA SER A 336 4.35 -7.85 10.15
C SER A 336 3.82 -7.76 8.72
N TRP A 337 2.92 -8.66 8.32
CA TRP A 337 2.53 -8.72 6.91
C TRP A 337 1.16 -9.31 6.59
N VAL A 338 0.64 -8.95 5.42
CA VAL A 338 -0.41 -9.69 4.72
C VAL A 338 0.08 -9.97 3.32
N ARG A 339 0.10 -11.22 2.86
CA ARG A 339 0.55 -11.52 1.50
C ARG A 339 -0.14 -12.67 0.80
N ARG A 340 -0.16 -12.58 -0.54
CA ARG A 340 -0.70 -13.63 -1.42
C ARG A 340 -2.14 -13.99 -1.05
N CYS A 341 -2.96 -12.95 -0.87
CA CYS A 341 -4.36 -13.08 -0.51
C CYS A 341 -5.25 -12.58 -1.65
N ARG A 342 -6.45 -13.16 -1.73
CA ARG A 342 -7.53 -12.72 -2.63
C ARG A 342 -8.70 -12.24 -1.78
N PHE A 343 -9.41 -11.22 -2.24
CA PHE A 343 -10.58 -10.64 -1.59
C PHE A 343 -11.72 -10.56 -2.60
N SER A 344 -12.92 -11.01 -2.24
CA SER A 344 -14.10 -10.94 -3.11
C SER A 344 -15.31 -10.40 -2.36
N SER A 345 -15.95 -9.39 -2.95
CA SER A 345 -17.17 -8.75 -2.43
C SER A 345 -17.04 -8.35 -0.96
N VAL A 346 -15.93 -7.66 -0.65
CA VAL A 346 -15.62 -7.11 0.68
C VAL A 346 -15.81 -5.60 0.66
N THR A 347 -16.19 -5.02 1.80
CA THR A 347 -16.19 -3.55 1.94
C THR A 347 -14.83 -3.00 2.35
N GLY A 348 -14.00 -3.81 3.01
CA GLY A 348 -12.62 -3.47 3.36
C GLY A 348 -11.67 -4.65 3.27
N GLY A 349 -10.56 -4.50 2.57
CA GLY A 349 -9.53 -5.55 2.47
C GLY A 349 -8.65 -5.66 3.70
N VAL A 350 -7.62 -4.81 3.76
CA VAL A 350 -6.58 -4.84 4.80
C VAL A 350 -6.37 -3.45 5.39
N SER A 351 -6.28 -3.34 6.71
CA SER A 351 -5.95 -2.10 7.40
C SER A 351 -4.75 -2.26 8.32
N PHE A 352 -3.83 -1.31 8.29
CA PHE A 352 -2.75 -1.11 9.26
C PHE A 352 -3.00 0.17 10.04
N ALA A 353 -2.83 0.12 11.36
CA ALA A 353 -2.98 1.27 12.24
C ALA A 353 -1.85 1.33 13.28
N ASN A 354 -1.25 2.50 13.50
CA ASN A 354 -0.18 2.71 14.48
C ASN A 354 0.94 1.65 14.41
N SER A 355 1.39 1.31 13.21
CA SER A 355 2.29 0.19 12.94
C SER A 355 3.59 0.64 12.27
N CYS A 356 4.61 -0.22 12.20
CA CYS A 356 5.85 0.11 11.50
C CYS A 356 6.52 -1.06 10.77
N ALA A 357 7.41 -0.72 9.82
CA ALA A 357 8.31 -1.65 9.13
C ALA A 357 7.61 -2.94 8.68
N SER A 358 6.47 -2.79 8.01
CA SER A 358 5.55 -3.90 7.69
C SER A 358 5.07 -3.82 6.25
N SER A 359 4.54 -4.92 5.72
CA SER A 359 4.20 -5.03 4.30
C SER A 359 2.85 -5.68 4.03
N MET A 360 2.08 -5.13 3.09
CA MET A 360 0.97 -5.85 2.46
C MET A 360 1.24 -5.99 0.97
N LEU A 361 1.38 -7.24 0.51
CA LEU A 361 1.93 -7.56 -0.82
C LEU A 361 1.15 -8.64 -1.55
N MET A 362 1.01 -8.51 -2.86
CA MET A 362 0.40 -9.53 -3.74
C MET A 362 -1.06 -9.78 -3.36
N LEU A 363 -1.87 -8.72 -3.45
CA LEU A 363 -3.30 -8.77 -3.11
C LEU A 363 -4.16 -8.65 -4.37
N LEU A 364 -5.18 -9.50 -4.47
CA LEU A 364 -6.13 -9.54 -5.59
C LEU A 364 -7.53 -9.19 -5.09
N PHE A 365 -8.24 -8.28 -5.78
CA PHE A 365 -9.60 -7.87 -5.42
C PHE A 365 -10.56 -8.06 -6.59
N GLU A 366 -11.77 -8.57 -6.32
CA GLU A 366 -12.82 -8.83 -7.31
C GLU A 366 -14.23 -8.80 -6.69
N GLY A 367 -15.24 -9.11 -7.50
CA GLY A 367 -16.63 -9.09 -7.10
C GLY A 367 -17.13 -7.66 -6.90
N ASN A 368 -18.11 -7.48 -6.02
CA ASN A 368 -18.67 -6.17 -5.75
C ASN A 368 -17.62 -5.22 -5.16
N SER A 369 -17.67 -3.97 -5.61
CA SER A 369 -16.88 -2.89 -5.01
C SER A 369 -17.33 -2.61 -3.60
N GLY A 370 -16.40 -2.11 -2.79
CA GLY A 370 -16.62 -1.71 -1.41
C GLY A 370 -16.04 -0.33 -1.11
N HIS A 371 -15.90 -0.06 0.18
CA HIS A 371 -15.41 1.20 0.70
C HIS A 371 -13.92 1.40 0.48
N LYS A 372 -13.08 0.40 0.76
CA LYS A 372 -11.62 0.56 0.75
C LYS A 372 -10.84 -0.69 0.34
N LEU A 373 -9.81 -0.47 -0.46
CA LEU A 373 -8.86 -1.47 -0.89
C LEU A 373 -7.93 -1.87 0.26
N THR A 374 -7.10 -0.91 0.67
CA THR A 374 -6.20 -1.04 1.82
C THR A 374 -6.08 0.29 2.53
N ASN A 375 -5.96 0.28 3.85
CA ASN A 375 -5.81 1.50 4.64
C ASN A 375 -4.56 1.46 5.52
N VAL A 376 -3.77 2.53 5.51
CA VAL A 376 -2.61 2.70 6.40
C VAL A 376 -2.79 3.97 7.21
N THR A 377 -3.10 3.86 8.49
CA THR A 377 -3.39 4.99 9.38
C THR A 377 -2.30 5.16 10.45
N GLN A 378 -1.80 6.39 10.64
CA GLN A 378 -0.81 6.73 11.67
C GLN A 378 0.36 5.72 11.72
N SER A 379 0.88 5.28 10.59
CA SER A 379 1.90 4.22 10.55
C SER A 379 3.18 4.70 9.87
N ALA A 380 4.31 4.11 10.24
CA ALA A 380 5.62 4.48 9.69
C ALA A 380 6.17 3.37 8.79
N ARG A 381 6.81 3.70 7.67
CA ARG A 381 7.58 2.71 6.88
C ARG A 381 6.76 1.48 6.42
N ILE A 382 5.51 1.68 6.03
CA ILE A 382 4.66 0.60 5.49
C ILE A 382 4.85 0.50 3.98
N LEU A 383 5.03 -0.72 3.47
CA LEU A 383 5.03 -1.00 2.02
C LEU A 383 3.72 -1.68 1.62
N THR A 384 2.90 -0.98 0.84
CA THR A 384 1.63 -1.46 0.29
C THR A 384 1.80 -1.64 -1.20
N GLY A 385 1.81 -2.86 -1.72
CA GLY A 385 2.13 -3.02 -3.13
C GLY A 385 1.82 -4.36 -3.77
N LEU A 386 2.04 -4.43 -5.08
CA LEU A 386 1.68 -5.58 -5.91
C LEU A 386 0.18 -5.92 -5.71
N ILE A 387 -0.68 -4.93 -5.99
CA ILE A 387 -2.13 -5.07 -5.81
C ILE A 387 -2.83 -4.91 -7.16
N ASN A 388 -3.81 -5.75 -7.43
CA ASN A 388 -4.68 -5.65 -8.60
C ASN A 388 -6.14 -5.62 -8.16
N ASP A 389 -6.80 -4.50 -8.40
CA ASP A 389 -8.22 -4.33 -8.13
C ASP A 389 -9.04 -4.44 -9.41
N GLN A 390 -9.86 -5.49 -9.47
CA GLN A 390 -10.82 -5.73 -10.53
C GLN A 390 -12.26 -5.84 -10.01
N SER A 391 -12.56 -5.31 -8.82
CA SER A 391 -13.95 -5.22 -8.37
C SER A 391 -14.80 -4.39 -9.36
N CYS A 392 -16.12 -4.58 -9.35
CA CYS A 392 -17.02 -4.11 -10.41
C CYS A 392 -16.86 -2.63 -10.78
N GLU A 393 -16.63 -1.76 -9.80
CA GLU A 393 -16.38 -0.32 -9.97
C GLU A 393 -15.01 0.12 -9.40
N GLY A 394 -14.15 -0.82 -9.00
CA GLY A 394 -12.98 -0.58 -8.13
C GLY A 394 -13.41 -0.24 -6.70
N GLN A 395 -12.60 -0.59 -5.71
CA GLN A 395 -12.77 -0.17 -4.31
C GLN A 395 -12.68 1.35 -4.23
N PHE A 396 -13.66 1.99 -3.56
CA PHE A 396 -13.86 3.44 -3.64
C PHE A 396 -12.62 4.23 -3.19
N HIS A 397 -12.13 3.94 -1.99
CA HIS A 397 -10.81 4.36 -1.54
C HIS A 397 -9.79 3.31 -1.99
N GLY A 398 -8.82 3.74 -2.80
CA GLY A 398 -7.77 2.86 -3.31
C GLY A 398 -6.76 2.45 -2.23
N ALA A 399 -5.55 2.09 -2.65
CA ALA A 399 -4.49 1.92 -1.67
C ALA A 399 -4.24 3.26 -0.97
N SER A 400 -4.36 3.29 0.37
CA SER A 400 -4.36 4.55 1.10
C SER A 400 -3.23 4.74 2.09
N MET A 401 -2.88 6.02 2.26
CA MET A 401 -2.13 6.55 3.40
C MET A 401 -3.01 7.55 4.12
N SER A 402 -3.03 7.51 5.44
CA SER A 402 -4.10 8.14 6.21
C SER A 402 -3.57 8.66 7.53
N HIS A 403 -4.05 9.82 7.94
CA HIS A 403 -3.58 10.50 9.15
C HIS A 403 -2.04 10.64 9.14
N LYS A 404 -1.39 10.91 10.27
CA LYS A 404 0.08 10.97 10.54
C LYS A 404 1.01 9.89 9.94
N THR A 405 0.53 9.03 9.04
CA THR A 405 1.33 8.08 8.26
C THR A 405 2.50 8.75 7.56
N SER A 406 3.68 8.18 7.78
CA SER A 406 4.94 8.78 7.38
C SER A 406 5.92 7.77 6.80
N GLY A 407 6.74 8.20 5.84
CA GLY A 407 7.82 7.39 5.27
C GLY A 407 7.34 6.09 4.59
N SER A 408 6.08 6.01 4.19
CA SER A 408 5.44 4.81 3.64
C SER A 408 5.37 4.85 2.11
N VAL A 409 5.17 3.69 1.48
CA VAL A 409 5.20 3.53 0.02
C VAL A 409 4.01 2.73 -0.47
N ILE A 410 3.29 3.27 -1.45
CA ILE A 410 2.39 2.52 -2.33
C ILE A 410 3.18 2.13 -3.59
N TRP A 411 3.31 0.84 -3.86
CA TRP A 411 4.23 0.29 -4.87
C TRP A 411 3.51 -0.63 -5.86
N ARG A 412 3.46 -0.24 -7.13
CA ARG A 412 2.94 -1.08 -8.24
C ARG A 412 1.52 -1.58 -7.99
N VAL A 413 0.59 -0.65 -7.77
CA VAL A 413 -0.84 -0.95 -7.58
C VAL A 413 -1.63 -0.60 -8.84
N LYS A 414 -2.56 -1.46 -9.22
CA LYS A 414 -3.51 -1.23 -10.32
C LYS A 414 -4.92 -1.13 -9.76
N ASN A 415 -5.53 0.06 -9.85
CA ASN A 415 -6.95 0.30 -9.58
C ASN A 415 -7.51 1.22 -10.69
N PRO A 416 -7.69 0.70 -11.91
CA PRO A 416 -7.93 1.53 -13.09
C PRO A 416 -9.32 2.17 -13.12
N LYS A 417 -10.24 1.80 -12.22
CA LYS A 417 -11.59 2.38 -12.14
C LYS A 417 -11.69 3.51 -11.11
N GLN A 418 -10.80 3.51 -10.12
CA GLN A 418 -10.72 4.53 -9.05
C GLN A 418 -9.33 5.17 -9.03
N GLY A 419 -8.94 5.76 -7.91
CA GLY A 419 -7.61 6.34 -7.68
C GLY A 419 -6.90 5.62 -6.55
N TRP A 420 -5.79 6.17 -6.10
CA TRP A 420 -5.24 5.91 -4.77
C TRP A 420 -5.92 6.86 -3.76
N ASP A 421 -5.74 6.63 -2.46
CA ASP A 421 -6.33 7.47 -1.43
C ASP A 421 -5.24 8.08 -0.52
N SER A 422 -5.49 9.29 -0.06
CA SER A 422 -4.66 9.97 0.93
C SER A 422 -5.60 10.65 1.89
N HIS A 423 -5.91 9.98 2.99
CA HIS A 423 -6.88 10.47 3.96
C HIS A 423 -6.33 11.71 4.69
N ALA A 424 -7.21 12.62 5.09
CA ALA A 424 -6.85 13.80 5.89
C ALA A 424 -6.17 13.47 7.24
N GLU A 425 -5.80 14.54 7.97
CA GLU A 425 -5.07 14.53 9.25
C GLU A 425 -3.56 14.23 9.12
N PHE A 426 -2.92 14.95 8.19
CA PHE A 426 -1.48 15.20 8.15
C PHE A 426 -0.54 14.01 7.80
N PRO A 427 -0.84 13.16 6.78
CA PRO A 427 0.21 12.31 6.20
C PRO A 427 1.40 13.14 5.68
N ILE A 428 2.61 12.58 5.72
CA ILE A 428 3.85 13.30 5.39
C ILE A 428 4.92 12.35 4.82
N ASN A 429 5.79 12.81 3.93
CA ASN A 429 6.92 12.02 3.41
C ASN A 429 6.52 10.63 2.87
N ASN A 430 5.49 10.55 2.03
CA ASN A 430 5.04 9.29 1.42
C ASN A 430 5.24 9.24 -0.10
N LEU A 431 5.34 8.03 -0.65
CA LEU A 431 5.58 7.78 -2.07
C LEU A 431 4.46 6.93 -2.68
N VAL A 432 3.96 7.38 -3.84
CA VAL A 432 3.10 6.62 -4.73
C VAL A 432 3.89 6.30 -6.00
N ASP A 433 4.29 5.04 -6.14
CA ASP A 433 5.26 4.59 -7.15
C ASP A 433 4.64 3.55 -8.10
N LEU A 434 4.65 3.84 -9.39
CA LEU A 434 4.10 2.98 -10.45
C LEU A 434 2.62 2.60 -10.22
N TYR A 435 1.83 3.55 -9.74
CA TYR A 435 0.39 3.37 -9.57
C TYR A 435 -0.34 3.55 -10.91
N GLU A 436 -1.29 2.67 -11.24
CA GLU A 436 -2.21 2.83 -12.35
C GLU A 436 -3.63 3.13 -11.83
N GLY A 437 -4.15 4.32 -12.11
CA GLY A 437 -5.46 4.76 -11.62
C GLY A 437 -6.17 5.75 -12.53
N ALA A 438 -7.49 5.81 -12.47
CA ALA A 438 -8.31 6.74 -13.24
C ALA A 438 -8.53 8.09 -12.55
N LYS A 439 -8.88 8.06 -11.26
CA LYS A 439 -9.27 9.25 -10.48
C LYS A 439 -8.07 9.85 -9.74
N MET A 440 -8.11 11.17 -9.60
CA MET A 440 -7.20 11.99 -8.78
C MET A 440 -8.02 12.73 -7.70
N THR A 441 -9.17 12.18 -7.36
CA THR A 441 -10.19 12.75 -6.46
C THR A 441 -10.74 11.60 -5.61
N ASN A 442 -11.73 11.89 -4.77
CA ASN A 442 -12.31 10.93 -3.84
C ASN A 442 -11.33 10.48 -2.76
N HIS A 443 -10.34 11.33 -2.47
CA HIS A 443 -9.56 11.19 -1.25
C HIS A 443 -10.51 11.34 -0.07
N GLY A 444 -10.46 10.42 0.87
CA GLY A 444 -11.31 10.51 2.02
C GLY A 444 -10.80 11.57 3.01
N GLY A 445 -11.61 11.83 4.02
CA GLY A 445 -11.20 12.57 5.20
C GLY A 445 -12.30 13.52 5.57
N PHE A 446 -12.47 13.76 6.86
CA PHE A 446 -13.36 14.85 7.26
C PHE A 446 -12.72 16.17 6.84
N TYR A 447 -13.37 16.99 6.02
CA TYR A 447 -12.81 18.23 5.46
C TYR A 447 -12.26 19.20 6.51
N LYS A 448 -12.76 19.11 7.76
CA LYS A 448 -12.27 19.90 8.89
C LYS A 448 -10.89 19.47 9.40
N ASN A 449 -10.46 18.24 9.07
CA ASN A 449 -9.19 17.64 9.46
C ASN A 449 -8.08 17.80 8.41
N GLU A 450 -8.36 18.46 7.30
CA GLU A 450 -7.41 18.70 6.22
C GLU A 450 -6.20 19.57 6.64
N PRO A 451 -5.07 19.51 5.88
CA PRO A 451 -4.89 18.94 4.54
C PRO A 451 -4.84 17.40 4.46
N HIS A 452 -4.89 16.89 3.22
CA HIS A 452 -4.80 15.46 2.90
C HIS A 452 -3.36 14.95 2.91
N HIS A 453 -2.37 15.83 2.74
CA HIS A 453 -0.97 15.51 2.90
C HIS A 453 -0.18 16.81 3.16
N LEU A 454 0.76 16.77 4.10
CA LEU A 454 1.76 17.82 4.30
C LEU A 454 2.87 17.67 3.26
N GLU A 455 4.08 18.09 3.57
CA GLU A 455 5.20 17.99 2.64
C GLU A 455 5.61 16.54 2.29
N GLY A 456 6.41 16.40 1.24
CA GLY A 456 7.08 15.14 0.93
C GLY A 456 6.22 14.07 0.27
N LEU A 457 5.03 14.41 -0.25
CA LEU A 457 4.32 13.52 -1.17
C LEU A 457 5.04 13.47 -2.52
N THR A 458 5.44 12.27 -2.95
CA THR A 458 5.99 12.03 -4.28
C THR A 458 5.09 11.11 -5.09
N LEU A 459 4.68 11.56 -6.28
CA LEU A 459 4.03 10.75 -7.31
C LEU A 459 5.08 10.39 -8.37
N TRP A 460 5.46 9.12 -8.46
CA TRP A 460 6.52 8.64 -9.35
C TRP A 460 5.98 7.67 -10.39
N ASN A 461 6.16 8.00 -11.67
CA ASN A 461 5.68 7.22 -12.81
C ASN A 461 4.20 6.78 -12.66
N TYR A 462 3.37 7.66 -12.08
CA TYR A 462 1.94 7.43 -11.95
C TYR A 462 1.30 7.38 -13.35
N LYS A 463 0.61 6.29 -13.65
CA LYS A 463 -0.11 6.10 -14.92
C LYS A 463 -1.59 6.40 -14.75
N ARG A 464 -2.05 7.46 -15.39
CA ARG A 464 -3.46 7.84 -15.47
C ARG A 464 -4.16 7.08 -16.58
N VAL A 465 -5.34 6.52 -16.31
CA VAL A 465 -6.18 5.81 -17.30
C VAL A 465 -7.62 6.33 -17.39
N GLY A 466 -7.96 7.43 -16.69
CA GLY A 466 -9.29 8.05 -16.70
C GLY A 466 -9.46 9.10 -17.80
N GLY A 467 -10.55 9.87 -17.76
CA GLY A 467 -10.76 11.00 -18.68
C GLY A 467 -9.80 12.17 -18.41
N THR A 468 -9.61 13.08 -19.37
CA THR A 468 -8.70 14.24 -19.24
C THR A 468 -8.93 15.06 -17.97
N VAL A 469 -7.84 15.51 -17.34
CA VAL A 469 -7.86 16.42 -16.19
C VAL A 469 -7.01 17.63 -16.56
N GLU A 470 -7.56 18.84 -16.41
CA GLU A 470 -6.85 20.07 -16.75
C GLU A 470 -6.73 20.98 -15.55
N ASN A 471 -5.60 21.67 -15.45
CA ASN A 471 -5.31 22.68 -14.44
C ASN A 471 -5.62 22.21 -13.01
N TYR A 472 -5.30 20.94 -12.71
CA TYR A 472 -5.52 20.35 -11.40
C TYR A 472 -4.75 21.12 -10.34
N ASN A 473 -5.42 21.48 -9.25
CA ASN A 473 -4.85 22.34 -8.22
C ASN A 473 -4.80 21.60 -6.89
N PHE A 474 -3.60 21.34 -6.38
CA PHE A 474 -3.40 20.65 -5.11
C PHE A 474 -3.69 21.51 -3.87
N TRP A 475 -3.94 22.83 -4.00
CA TRP A 475 -4.09 23.70 -2.83
C TRP A 475 -5.32 24.61 -2.85
N LYS A 476 -5.75 25.09 -4.02
CA LYS A 476 -6.90 25.99 -4.19
C LYS A 476 -7.89 25.40 -5.21
N MET A 477 -8.67 24.42 -4.77
CA MET A 477 -9.80 23.91 -5.55
C MET A 477 -11.04 24.77 -5.28
N SER A 478 -11.71 25.23 -6.34
CA SER A 478 -12.85 26.16 -6.26
C SER A 478 -14.18 25.42 -6.12
N GLY A 479 -14.58 25.11 -4.89
CA GLY A 479 -15.96 24.75 -4.56
C GLY A 479 -16.82 25.99 -4.27
N LYS A 480 -18.10 25.99 -4.66
CA LYS A 480 -19.08 27.06 -4.36
C LYS A 480 -20.10 26.67 -3.26
N HIS A 481 -20.15 25.41 -2.83
CA HIS A 481 -21.13 24.84 -1.89
C HIS A 481 -20.48 24.01 -0.76
N GLU A 482 -21.21 23.76 0.33
CA GLU A 482 -20.72 22.94 1.47
C GLU A 482 -20.39 21.49 1.08
N ARG A 483 -21.13 20.90 0.13
CA ARG A 483 -20.76 19.61 -0.49
C ARG A 483 -19.43 19.66 -1.24
N ASP A 484 -18.95 20.85 -1.58
CA ASP A 484 -17.66 21.07 -2.20
C ASP A 484 -16.54 21.21 -1.14
N MET A 485 -16.85 21.14 0.16
CA MET A 485 -15.84 21.12 1.22
C MET A 485 -15.08 19.78 1.25
N TYR A 486 -15.72 18.68 0.85
CA TYR A 486 -15.05 17.38 0.63
C TYR A 486 -14.43 17.25 -0.77
N TRP A 487 -14.38 18.35 -1.55
CA TRP A 487 -13.97 18.31 -2.94
C TRP A 487 -12.57 18.89 -3.12
N GLY A 488 -11.60 17.99 -3.26
CA GLY A 488 -10.24 18.29 -3.68
C GLY A 488 -9.19 17.48 -2.93
N PHE A 489 -8.00 17.36 -3.50
CA PHE A 489 -6.87 16.75 -2.83
C PHE A 489 -5.90 17.84 -2.39
N SER A 490 -5.92 18.15 -1.09
CA SER A 490 -5.16 19.26 -0.50
C SER A 490 -3.77 18.78 -0.08
N VAL A 491 -2.73 19.16 -0.82
CA VAL A 491 -1.34 18.75 -0.57
C VAL A 491 -0.39 19.93 -0.57
N VAL A 492 0.49 19.98 0.43
CA VAL A 492 1.58 20.95 0.48
C VAL A 492 2.64 20.56 -0.55
N HIS A 493 2.70 21.31 -1.66
CA HIS A 493 3.77 21.28 -2.67
C HIS A 493 4.28 19.87 -3.06
N PRO A 494 3.45 19.02 -3.67
CA PRO A 494 3.86 17.65 -4.03
C PRO A 494 4.95 17.64 -5.11
N ILE A 495 5.72 16.55 -5.14
CA ILE A 495 6.66 16.22 -6.21
C ILE A 495 5.95 15.28 -7.20
N VAL A 496 5.89 15.67 -8.48
CA VAL A 496 5.27 14.88 -9.55
C VAL A 496 6.30 14.60 -10.64
N VAL A 497 6.65 13.33 -10.83
CA VAL A 497 7.69 12.91 -11.78
C VAL A 497 7.19 11.77 -12.65
N GLY A 498 7.26 11.94 -13.96
CA GLY A 498 6.94 10.87 -14.92
C GLY A 498 5.45 10.51 -15.00
N LEU A 499 4.56 11.39 -14.53
CA LEU A 499 3.12 11.15 -14.64
C LEU A 499 2.71 11.11 -16.11
N HIS A 500 2.06 10.03 -16.53
CA HIS A 500 1.78 9.75 -17.94
C HIS A 500 0.44 9.03 -18.13
N GLY A 501 0.09 8.71 -19.38
CA GLY A 501 -1.20 8.11 -19.75
C GLY A 501 -2.20 9.19 -20.17
N SER A 502 -3.38 9.23 -19.54
CA SER A 502 -4.40 10.24 -19.86
C SER A 502 -3.91 11.65 -19.60
N VAL A 503 -4.27 12.58 -20.49
CA VAL A 503 -3.90 14.00 -20.41
C VAL A 503 -4.23 14.54 -19.02
N THR A 504 -3.21 15.08 -18.37
CA THR A 504 -3.28 15.65 -17.03
C THR A 504 -2.41 16.90 -17.02
N THR A 505 -2.96 18.06 -16.65
CA THR A 505 -2.20 19.30 -16.45
C THR A 505 -2.44 19.85 -15.05
N PHE A 506 -1.48 20.62 -14.54
CA PHE A 506 -1.48 21.13 -13.17
C PHE A 506 -1.41 22.65 -13.13
N ASN A 507 -2.01 23.23 -12.09
CA ASN A 507 -1.66 24.56 -11.65
C ASN A 507 -0.26 24.50 -11.02
N LYS A 508 0.74 25.08 -11.69
CA LYS A 508 2.15 24.96 -11.32
C LYS A 508 2.50 25.68 -10.01
N ASP A 509 1.71 26.68 -9.61
CA ASP A 509 1.95 27.44 -8.37
C ASP A 509 1.75 26.58 -7.11
N HIS A 510 1.06 25.43 -7.25
CA HIS A 510 0.77 24.51 -6.15
C HIS A 510 1.37 23.12 -6.38
N VAL A 511 2.46 23.04 -7.14
CA VAL A 511 3.28 21.83 -7.31
C VAL A 511 4.70 22.19 -6.89
N GLY A 512 5.28 21.44 -5.95
CA GLY A 512 6.62 21.72 -5.46
C GLY A 512 7.70 21.41 -6.50
N TYR A 513 7.51 20.34 -7.26
CA TYR A 513 8.39 20.00 -8.37
C TYR A 513 7.65 19.17 -9.42
N LEU A 514 7.85 19.53 -10.69
CA LEU A 514 7.22 18.85 -11.83
C LEU A 514 8.29 18.48 -12.86
N GLU A 515 8.39 17.19 -13.17
CA GLU A 515 9.35 16.68 -14.15
C GLU A 515 8.71 15.61 -15.04
N SER A 516 8.93 15.70 -16.36
CA SER A 516 8.43 14.73 -17.35
C SER A 516 6.92 14.48 -17.28
N LEU A 517 6.11 15.53 -17.48
CA LEU A 517 4.66 15.38 -17.57
C LEU A 517 4.25 14.87 -18.96
N GLY A 518 3.63 13.69 -19.01
CA GLY A 518 3.16 13.02 -20.22
C GLY A 518 3.96 11.77 -20.59
N ASP A 519 5.20 11.65 -20.11
CA ASP A 519 6.12 10.54 -20.42
C ASP A 519 6.72 9.97 -19.13
N PRO A 520 6.87 8.63 -18.98
CA PRO A 520 7.54 8.05 -17.83
C PRO A 520 9.06 8.35 -17.82
N VAL A 521 9.70 8.20 -16.65
CA VAL A 521 11.13 8.43 -16.42
C VAL A 521 11.87 7.18 -15.96
N LEU A 522 13.20 7.22 -15.98
CA LEU A 522 14.07 6.30 -15.25
C LEU A 522 14.59 6.92 -13.94
N PRO A 523 14.78 6.13 -12.87
CA PRO A 523 14.40 4.72 -12.74
C PRO A 523 12.88 4.51 -12.81
N ALA A 524 12.46 3.32 -13.25
CA ALA A 524 11.04 3.02 -13.38
C ALA A 524 10.31 3.08 -12.03
N SER A 525 10.92 2.52 -10.98
CA SER A 525 10.45 2.63 -9.60
C SER A 525 11.47 3.43 -8.79
N LEU A 526 11.01 4.49 -8.13
CA LEU A 526 11.86 5.26 -7.22
C LEU A 526 12.19 4.44 -5.98
N TYR A 527 11.22 3.71 -5.43
CA TYR A 527 11.43 2.88 -4.23
C TYR A 527 12.51 1.83 -4.46
N GLU A 528 12.42 1.07 -5.56
CA GLU A 528 13.41 0.04 -5.90
C GLU A 528 14.81 0.63 -6.09
N ALA A 529 14.88 1.81 -6.71
CA ALA A 529 16.15 2.49 -6.96
C ALA A 529 16.79 3.03 -5.68
N GLN A 530 16.01 3.67 -4.79
CA GLN A 530 16.49 4.12 -3.49
C GLN A 530 16.91 2.94 -2.62
N LEU A 531 16.14 1.84 -2.63
CA LEU A 531 16.49 0.61 -1.91
C LEU A 531 17.83 0.04 -2.38
N LYS A 532 18.02 -0.05 -3.70
CA LYS A 532 19.30 -0.44 -4.28
C LYS A 532 20.43 0.53 -3.91
N PHE A 533 20.16 1.84 -3.89
CA PHE A 533 21.17 2.84 -3.57
C PHE A 533 21.60 2.78 -2.10
N ARG A 534 20.64 2.62 -1.17
CA ARG A 534 20.89 2.44 0.27
C ARG A 534 21.65 1.15 0.54
N LEU A 535 21.18 0.02 0.01
CA LEU A 535 21.73 -1.31 0.28
C LEU A 535 22.87 -1.72 -0.65
N LYS A 536 23.24 -0.84 -1.60
CA LYS A 536 24.24 -1.06 -2.67
C LYS A 536 23.92 -2.16 -3.67
N ASN A 537 22.93 -3.00 -3.40
CA ASN A 537 22.38 -4.02 -4.28
C ASN A 537 20.86 -4.07 -4.16
N ILE A 538 20.19 -4.59 -5.18
CA ILE A 538 18.75 -4.86 -5.08
C ILE A 538 18.56 -6.14 -4.24
N PRO A 539 17.77 -6.12 -3.16
CA PRO A 539 17.51 -7.32 -2.37
C PRO A 539 16.85 -8.41 -3.20
N ASP A 540 17.25 -9.67 -3.01
CA ASP A 540 16.75 -10.83 -3.79
C ASP A 540 15.24 -11.01 -3.73
N TRP A 541 14.61 -10.49 -2.67
CA TRP A 541 13.16 -10.58 -2.51
C TRP A 541 12.40 -9.74 -3.53
N ILE A 542 12.94 -8.61 -4.02
CA ILE A 542 12.27 -7.76 -5.01
C ILE A 542 12.01 -8.53 -6.32
N PRO A 543 13.04 -9.04 -7.03
CA PRO A 543 12.81 -9.77 -8.27
C PRO A 543 12.04 -11.07 -8.04
N LYS A 544 12.17 -11.72 -6.86
CA LYS A 544 11.34 -12.87 -6.51
C LYS A 544 9.85 -12.48 -6.40
N ALA A 545 9.53 -11.44 -5.63
CA ALA A 545 8.15 -10.97 -5.43
C ALA A 545 7.51 -10.53 -6.75
N LEU A 546 8.25 -9.86 -7.64
CA LEU A 546 7.76 -9.49 -8.97
C LEU A 546 7.46 -10.71 -9.85
N ARG A 547 8.32 -11.75 -9.83
CA ARG A 547 8.05 -13.02 -10.55
C ARG A 547 6.85 -13.76 -9.98
N ASP A 548 6.77 -13.87 -8.66
CA ASP A 548 5.66 -14.53 -7.97
C ASP A 548 4.35 -13.80 -8.24
N TRP A 549 4.38 -12.46 -8.22
CA TRP A 549 3.25 -11.61 -8.54
C TRP A 549 2.77 -11.79 -9.98
N GLN A 550 3.69 -11.79 -10.95
CA GLN A 550 3.33 -12.08 -12.34
C GLN A 550 2.66 -13.45 -12.46
N SER A 551 3.23 -14.49 -11.82
CA SER A 551 2.63 -15.82 -11.81
C SER A 551 1.23 -15.85 -11.17
N MET A 552 1.01 -15.06 -10.11
CA MET A 552 -0.30 -14.91 -9.49
C MET A 552 -1.30 -14.26 -10.44
N GLN A 553 -0.91 -13.18 -11.11
CA GLN A 553 -1.77 -12.49 -12.09
C GLN A 553 -2.13 -13.40 -13.27
N ASP A 554 -1.17 -14.17 -13.80
CA ASP A 554 -1.38 -15.06 -14.94
C ASP A 554 -2.36 -16.21 -14.62
N LYS A 555 -2.39 -16.67 -13.36
CA LYS A 555 -3.29 -17.72 -12.88
C LYS A 555 -4.65 -17.21 -12.46
N TRP A 556 -4.79 -15.90 -12.24
CA TRP A 556 -6.01 -15.32 -11.73
C TRP A 556 -7.01 -15.05 -12.84
N ILE A 557 -8.17 -15.68 -12.75
CA ILE A 557 -9.34 -15.38 -13.57
C ILE A 557 -10.36 -14.73 -12.64
N PRO A 558 -10.51 -13.40 -12.68
CA PRO A 558 -11.43 -12.70 -11.79
C PRO A 558 -12.88 -13.08 -12.07
N ASN A 559 -13.65 -13.25 -11.00
CA ASN A 559 -15.10 -13.42 -11.12
C ASN A 559 -15.72 -12.11 -11.59
N LYS A 560 -16.38 -12.15 -12.76
CA LYS A 560 -17.23 -11.09 -13.27
C LYS A 560 -18.66 -11.38 -12.79
N SER A 561 -18.97 -11.01 -11.56
CA SER A 561 -20.35 -11.03 -11.06
C SER A 561 -21.03 -9.71 -11.40
#